data_AF-A0A956Y145-F1
#
_entry.id   AF-A0A956Y145-F1
#
_cell.length_a   1.000
_cell.length_b   1.000
_cell.length_c   1.000
_cell.angle_alpha   90.00
_cell.angle_beta   90.00
_cell.angle_gamma   90.00
#
_symmetry.space_group_name_H-M   'P 1'
#
loop_
_entity.id
_entity.type
_entity.pdbx_description
1 polymer ?
#
loop_
_entity_poly.entity_id
_entity_poly.type
_entity_poly.pdbx_seq_one_letter_code
_entity_poly.pdbx_strand_id
1 'polypeptide(L)'
;SARARNWQRYDSGGDAKLSFEEGVDSYVPYAGSLHDNIAISMTKVKSAMCNCGSLTISELQQNARLTLVSSVSIVEGGAHDVVVRDQRQQVSTLSMGS
;
A
#
# COMPACT_ATOMS: atom_id res chain seq x y z
N SER A 1 -13.26 -6.66 -10.92
CA SER A 1 -14.08 -7.70 -10.30
C SER A 1 -15.49 -7.68 -10.87
N ALA A 2 -15.97 -8.86 -11.24
CA ALA A 2 -17.35 -9.08 -11.68
C ALA A 2 -18.41 -8.68 -10.63
N ARG A 3 -17.99 -8.44 -9.37
CA ARG A 3 -18.82 -7.96 -8.26
C ARG A 3 -19.08 -6.46 -8.28
N ALA A 4 -18.06 -5.64 -8.59
CA ALA A 4 -18.18 -4.18 -8.59
C ALA A 4 -18.91 -3.65 -9.83
N ARG A 5 -18.87 -4.40 -10.95
CA ARG A 5 -19.55 -4.10 -12.23
C ARG A 5 -19.40 -2.65 -12.72
N ASN A 6 -18.27 -2.00 -12.41
CA ASN A 6 -17.99 -0.62 -12.81
C ASN A 6 -17.44 -0.55 -14.25
N TRP A 7 -18.32 -0.75 -15.23
CA TRP A 7 -18.00 -0.74 -16.67
C TRP A 7 -17.67 0.66 -17.20
N GLN A 8 -18.20 1.72 -16.58
CA GLN A 8 -17.98 3.12 -16.98
C GLN A 8 -16.52 3.57 -16.85
N ARG A 9 -15.75 2.92 -15.98
CA ARG A 9 -14.30 3.17 -15.84
C ARG A 9 -13.50 2.73 -17.08
N TYR A 10 -14.07 1.86 -17.92
CA TYR A 10 -13.41 1.22 -19.06
C TYR A 10 -14.15 1.43 -20.38
N ASP A 11 -15.13 2.35 -20.41
CA ASP A 11 -15.92 2.64 -21.60
C ASP A 11 -15.04 3.31 -22.66
N SER A 12 -14.80 2.59 -23.75
CA SER A 12 -14.08 3.09 -24.94
C SER A 12 -15.03 3.36 -26.11
N GLY A 13 -16.33 3.60 -25.83
CA GLY A 13 -17.35 3.87 -26.84
C GLY A 13 -17.95 2.62 -27.49
N GLY A 14 -17.93 1.48 -26.77
CA GLY A 14 -18.45 0.18 -27.21
C GLY A 14 -19.59 -0.34 -26.34
N ASP A 15 -20.01 -1.59 -26.60
CA ASP A 15 -21.16 -2.22 -25.93
C ASP A 15 -20.99 -2.28 -24.40
N ALA A 16 -22.06 -2.02 -23.64
CA ALA A 16 -22.05 -1.86 -22.18
C ALA A 16 -21.86 -3.19 -21.43
N LYS A 17 -20.70 -3.83 -21.61
CA LYS A 17 -20.37 -5.13 -21.02
C LYS A 17 -18.89 -5.17 -20.63
N LEU A 18 -18.62 -5.71 -19.43
CA LEU A 18 -17.26 -6.07 -19.01
C LEU A 18 -16.80 -7.26 -19.84
N SER A 19 -15.98 -7.03 -20.86
CA SER A 19 -15.50 -8.08 -21.76
C SER A 19 -14.59 -9.10 -21.07
N PHE A 20 -13.89 -8.71 -20.00
CA PHE A 20 -13.01 -9.56 -19.20
C PHE A 20 -12.98 -9.11 -17.72
N GLU A 21 -12.68 -10.03 -16.80
CA GLU A 21 -12.60 -9.74 -15.36
C GLU A 21 -11.21 -9.22 -14.96
N GLU A 22 -11.05 -7.91 -14.81
CA GLU A 22 -9.74 -7.27 -14.52
C GLU A 22 -9.43 -7.08 -13.02
N GLY A 23 -10.25 -7.59 -12.11
CA GLY A 23 -9.98 -7.42 -10.69
C GLY A 23 -10.46 -8.59 -9.87
N VAL A 24 -9.70 -8.94 -8.84
CA VAL A 24 -9.96 -10.03 -7.91
C VAL A 24 -10.80 -9.56 -6.72
N ASP A 25 -11.61 -10.45 -6.16
CA ASP A 25 -12.30 -10.24 -4.90
C ASP A 25 -11.47 -10.84 -3.75
N SER A 26 -11.16 -10.01 -2.74
CA SER A 26 -10.32 -10.40 -1.60
C SER A 26 -10.86 -9.82 -0.29
N TYR A 27 -10.51 -10.46 0.83
CA TYR A 27 -10.77 -9.94 2.18
C TYR A 27 -9.56 -9.15 2.70
N VAL A 28 -9.82 -8.08 3.45
CA VAL A 28 -8.80 -7.28 4.13
C VAL A 28 -9.00 -7.35 5.64
N PRO A 29 -7.93 -7.39 6.46
CA PRO A 29 -8.04 -7.36 7.91
C PRO A 29 -8.72 -6.08 8.40
N TYR A 30 -9.55 -6.19 9.43
CA TYR A 30 -10.17 -5.03 10.06
C TYR A 30 -9.11 -4.17 10.78
N ALA A 31 -8.94 -2.93 10.35
CA ALA A 31 -7.90 -2.03 10.84
C ALA A 31 -8.36 -1.09 11.98
N GLY A 32 -9.61 -1.16 12.42
CA GLY A 32 -10.17 -0.22 13.42
C GLY A 32 -10.76 1.04 12.81
N SER A 33 -10.76 2.14 13.57
CA SER A 33 -11.38 3.41 13.15
C SER A 33 -10.54 4.14 12.08
N LEU A 34 -11.21 4.82 11.15
CA LEU A 34 -10.52 5.63 10.13
C LEU A 34 -9.71 6.76 10.76
N HIS A 35 -10.25 7.41 11.79
CA HIS A 35 -9.61 8.51 12.49
C HIS A 35 -8.23 8.12 13.03
N ASP A 36 -8.14 6.98 13.71
CA ASP A 36 -6.89 6.55 14.34
C ASP A 36 -5.86 6.12 13.30
N ASN A 37 -6.31 5.45 12.23
CA ASN A 37 -5.43 5.05 11.12
C ASN A 37 -4.88 6.26 10.34
N ILE A 38 -5.71 7.29 10.11
CA ILE A 38 -5.26 8.54 9.50
C ILE A 38 -4.27 9.26 10.42
N ALA A 39 -4.55 9.34 11.72
CA ALA A 39 -3.66 10.01 12.67
C ALA A 39 -2.26 9.36 12.68
N ILE A 40 -2.19 8.02 12.73
CA ILE A 40 -0.91 7.28 12.66
C ILE A 40 -0.19 7.53 11.33
N SER A 41 -0.92 7.46 10.21
CA SER A 41 -0.33 7.64 8.87
C SER A 41 0.21 9.05 8.68
N MET A 42 -0.57 10.06 9.07
CA MET A 42 -0.17 11.47 8.95
C MET A 42 1.04 11.80 9.82
N THR A 43 1.16 11.21 11.01
CA THR A 43 2.36 11.38 11.85
C THR A 43 3.60 10.85 11.14
N LYS A 44 3.54 9.64 10.54
CA LYS A 44 4.67 9.06 9.80
C LYS A 44 5.06 9.91 8.59
N VAL A 45 4.08 10.40 7.83
CA VAL A 45 4.33 11.28 6.67
C VAL A 45 5.03 12.56 7.12
N LYS A 46 4.53 13.23 8.17
CA LYS A 46 5.15 14.45 8.70
C LYS A 46 6.57 14.20 9.19
N SER A 47 6.82 13.11 9.92
CA SER A 47 8.18 12.75 10.36
C SER A 47 9.14 12.55 9.17
N ALA A 48 8.69 11.87 8.12
CA ALA A 48 9.49 11.68 6.90
C ALA A 48 9.74 13.03 6.19
N MET A 49 8.73 13.89 6.07
CA MET A 49 8.86 15.23 5.48
C MET A 49 9.87 16.09 6.23
N CYS A 50 9.82 16.08 7.57
CA CYS A 50 10.79 16.79 8.40
C CYS A 50 12.22 16.24 8.21
N ASN A 51 12.40 14.92 8.08
CA ASN A 51 13.70 14.31 7.77
C ASN A 51 14.22 14.74 6.39
N CYS A 52 13.33 14.99 5.43
CA CYS A 52 13.66 15.58 4.13
C CYS A 52 13.82 17.11 4.17
N GLY A 53 13.75 17.75 5.35
CA GLY A 53 13.86 19.20 5.50
C GLY A 53 12.70 19.99 4.87
N SER A 54 11.53 19.38 4.76
CA SER A 54 10.35 19.97 4.09
C SER A 54 9.19 20.15 5.07
N LEU A 55 8.62 21.35 5.12
CA LEU A 55 7.46 21.71 5.95
C LEU A 55 6.16 21.74 5.13
N THR A 56 6.27 21.86 3.80
CA THR A 56 5.12 21.81 2.90
C THR A 56 5.24 20.68 1.87
N ILE A 57 4.11 20.31 1.27
CA ILE A 57 4.08 19.30 0.19
C ILE A 57 4.87 19.78 -1.03
N SER A 58 4.77 21.07 -1.35
CA SER A 58 5.51 21.67 -2.47
C SER A 58 7.03 21.62 -2.25
N GLU A 59 7.50 21.92 -1.04
CA GLU A 59 8.91 21.76 -0.68
C GLU A 59 9.35 20.30 -0.79
N LEU A 60 8.55 19.35 -0.30
CA LEU A 60 8.87 17.93 -0.42
C LEU A 60 9.01 17.52 -1.89
N GLN A 61 8.10 17.94 -2.76
CA GLN A 61 8.14 17.62 -4.19
C GLN A 61 9.38 18.17 -4.88
N GLN A 62 9.86 19.35 -4.47
CA GLN A 62 11.03 20.00 -5.05
C GLN A 62 12.35 19.47 -4.48
N ASN A 63 12.39 19.15 -3.19
CA ASN A 63 13.62 18.90 -2.44
C ASN A 63 13.87 17.41 -2.14
N ALA A 64 12.86 16.55 -2.27
CA ALA A 64 13.03 15.12 -2.00
C ALA A 64 14.07 14.48 -2.91
N ARG A 65 14.99 13.72 -2.31
CA ARG A 65 15.98 12.92 -3.04
C ARG A 65 15.54 11.48 -3.05
N LEU A 66 15.14 11.00 -4.22
CA LEU A 66 14.72 9.61 -4.43
C LEU A 66 15.86 8.82 -5.05
N THR A 67 16.02 7.57 -4.64
CA THR A 67 17.05 6.66 -5.17
C THR A 67 16.44 5.28 -5.35
N LEU A 68 16.80 4.61 -6.45
CA LEU A 68 16.39 3.24 -6.69
C LEU A 68 17.10 2.30 -5.71
N VAL A 69 16.34 1.38 -5.13
CA VAL A 69 16.86 0.34 -4.24
C VAL A 69 16.79 -1.01 -4.93
N SER A 70 17.81 -1.84 -4.73
CA SER A 70 17.84 -3.21 -5.25
C SER A 70 16.95 -4.14 -4.41
N SER A 71 16.62 -5.32 -4.93
CA SER A 71 15.91 -6.36 -4.16
C SER A 71 16.65 -6.76 -2.88
N VAL A 72 17.98 -6.83 -2.93
CA VAL A 72 18.83 -7.14 -1.76
C VAL A 72 18.74 -6.02 -0.72
N SER A 73 18.82 -4.77 -1.15
CA SER A 73 18.72 -3.59 -0.27
C SER A 73 17.36 -3.48 0.44
N ILE A 74 16.29 -4.03 -0.14
CA ILE A 74 14.97 -4.10 0.53
C ILE A 74 15.01 -5.09 1.70
N VAL A 75 15.68 -6.22 1.54
CA VAL A 75 15.84 -7.22 2.61
C VAL A 75 16.70 -6.65 3.73
N GLU A 76 17.82 -5.99 3.38
CA GLU A 76 18.69 -5.29 4.34
C GLU A 76 17.98 -4.12 5.04
N GLY A 77 17.04 -3.45 4.39
CA GLY A 77 16.25 -2.37 5.01
C GLY A 77 15.23 -2.87 6.05
N GLY A 78 14.88 -4.15 6.02
CA GLY A 78 14.01 -4.79 6.99
C GLY A 78 14.74 -5.24 8.25
N ALA A 79 14.00 -5.78 9.23
CA ALA A 79 14.62 -6.50 10.33
C ALA A 79 15.26 -7.79 9.80
N HIS A 80 16.59 -7.82 9.74
CA HIS A 80 17.39 -8.96 9.29
C HIS A 80 18.33 -9.40 10.44
N ASP A 81 18.67 -10.69 10.45
CA ASP A 81 19.59 -11.34 11.41
C ASP A 81 19.21 -11.31 12.91
N VAL A 82 17.95 -11.01 13.23
CA VAL A 82 17.43 -11.00 14.60
C VAL A 82 16.02 -11.60 14.71
N VAL A 83 15.72 -12.20 15.86
CA VAL A 83 14.35 -12.65 16.19
C VAL A 83 13.54 -11.43 16.64
N VAL A 84 12.67 -10.94 15.77
CA VAL A 84 11.73 -9.85 16.09
C VAL A 84 10.68 -10.37 17.06
N ARG A 85 10.86 -10.11 18.36
CA ARG A 85 9.81 -10.32 19.37
C ARG A 85 8.90 -9.11 19.41
N ASP A 86 7.91 -9.10 18.52
CA ASP A 86 6.56 -8.54 18.64
C ASP A 86 6.02 -8.33 17.23
N GLN A 87 5.44 -9.38 16.64
CA GLN A 87 4.75 -9.29 15.37
C GLN A 87 3.27 -9.56 15.64
N ARG A 88 2.48 -8.49 15.79
CA ARG A 88 1.02 -8.59 15.68
C ARG A 88 0.72 -9.32 14.37
N GLN A 89 0.22 -10.55 14.48
CA GLN A 89 -0.01 -11.49 13.39
C GLN A 89 -0.70 -10.81 12.20
N GLN A 90 0.04 -10.60 11.11
CA GLN A 90 -0.56 -10.47 9.80
C GLN A 90 -0.64 -11.89 9.22
N VAL A 91 -1.87 -12.38 9.09
CA VAL A 91 -2.20 -13.73 8.62
C VAL A 91 -1.79 -13.86 7.15
N SER A 92 -0.69 -14.58 6.91
CA SER A 92 -0.21 -14.93 5.57
C SER A 92 0.11 -16.42 5.49
N THR A 93 -0.89 -17.30 5.59
CA THR A 93 -0.80 -18.64 4.96
C THR A 93 -2.19 -19.28 4.84
N LEU A 94 -2.73 -19.31 3.62
CA LEU A 94 -3.54 -20.44 3.17
C LEU A 94 -2.88 -20.97 1.90
N SER A 95 -1.90 -21.85 2.11
CA SER A 95 -1.55 -22.88 1.16
C SER A 95 -2.75 -23.83 1.08
N MET A 96 -3.56 -23.75 0.02
CA MET A 96 -4.47 -24.83 -0.33
C MET A 96 -3.72 -25.77 -1.25
N GLY A 97 -3.16 -26.81 -0.63
CA GLY A 97 -2.75 -28.03 -1.32
C GLY A 97 -3.95 -28.94 -1.60
N SER A 98 -3.75 -29.77 -2.63
CA SER A 98 -4.59 -30.83 -3.23
C SER A 98 -5.89 -30.39 -3.92
#